data_AF-A0A962W1T2-F1
#
_entry.id   AF-A0A962W1T2-F1
#
_cell.length_a   1.000
_cell.length_b   1.000
_cell.length_c   1.000
_cell.angle_alpha   90.00
_cell.angle_beta   90.00
_cell.angle_gamma   90.00
#
_symmetry.space_group_name_H-M   'P 1'
#
loop_
_entity.id
_entity.type
_entity.pdbx_description
1 polymer ?
#
loop_
_entity_poly.entity_id
_entity_poly.type
_entity_poly.pdbx_seq_one_letter_code
_entity_poly.pdbx_strand_id
1 'polypeptide(L)'
;VKVHLTNLERAQDEVHGFAMYGQNVQLSIEPGKTASVTFHADQEGVFPYYCTEFCSALHLEMQGYLLVQPKGYQAKASAMQEGVAYTQVDYDKQVKTNVDTQAVIDSVVGFITSHNYQDFPTVVGLVEDATDQLGFAKDAKEKSEAAAAKQDWQNAMLWANQWWQYQVKAADLGLRAKTFLEQNGAKKIK
;
A
#
# COMPACT_ATOMS: atom_id res chain seq x y z
N VAL A 1 2.34 18.04 -19.04
CA VAL A 1 2.34 17.54 -17.65
C VAL A 1 3.73 16.98 -17.34
N LYS A 2 4.27 17.27 -16.15
CA LYS A 2 5.54 16.69 -15.68
C LYS A 2 5.27 15.97 -14.37
N VAL A 3 5.60 14.69 -14.31
CA VAL A 3 5.40 13.83 -13.14
C VAL A 3 6.77 13.44 -12.61
N HIS A 4 6.93 13.55 -11.29
CA HIS A 4 8.10 13.13 -10.53
C HIS A 4 7.63 12.08 -9.53
N LEU A 5 8.16 10.85 -9.63
CA LEU A 5 7.81 9.75 -8.73
C LEU A 5 9.08 9.26 -8.05
N THR A 6 9.02 9.13 -6.73
CA THR A 6 10.09 8.57 -5.91
C THR A 6 9.60 7.29 -5.29
N ASN A 7 10.34 6.20 -5.49
CA ASN A 7 10.12 4.96 -4.75
C ASN A 7 10.77 5.08 -3.37
N LEU A 8 9.97 4.92 -2.32
CA LEU A 8 10.40 5.04 -0.92
C LEU A 8 10.79 3.69 -0.29
N GLU A 9 10.55 2.58 -0.98
CA GLU A 9 10.90 1.24 -0.51
C GLU A 9 12.42 1.06 -0.46
N ARG A 10 12.88 0.16 0.42
CA ARG A 10 14.28 -0.26 0.58
C ARG A 10 14.51 -1.69 0.09
N ALA A 11 13.48 -2.51 0.10
CA ALA A 11 13.51 -3.87 -0.41
C ALA A 11 13.83 -3.89 -1.91
N GLN A 12 14.84 -4.67 -2.30
CA GLN A 12 15.39 -4.67 -3.67
C GLN A 12 14.41 -5.20 -4.73
N ASP A 13 13.48 -6.06 -4.32
CA ASP A 13 12.44 -6.65 -5.17
C ASP A 13 11.16 -5.81 -5.22
N GLU A 14 11.18 -4.58 -4.70
CA GLU A 14 10.03 -3.67 -4.69
C GLU A 14 10.18 -2.53 -5.70
N VAL A 15 10.42 -2.91 -6.95
CA VAL A 15 10.39 -1.98 -8.08
C VAL A 15 8.93 -1.62 -8.37
N HIS A 16 8.67 -0.33 -8.58
CA HIS A 16 7.35 0.15 -9.00
C HIS A 16 7.35 0.58 -10.45
N GLY A 17 6.23 0.31 -11.13
CA GLY A 17 5.94 0.80 -12.46
C GLY A 17 5.02 2.01 -12.44
N PHE A 18 5.05 2.82 -13.50
CA PHE A 18 4.03 3.82 -13.77
C PHE A 18 3.75 3.86 -15.28
N ALA A 19 2.71 3.13 -15.69
CA ALA A 19 2.15 3.21 -17.04
C ALA A 19 0.84 3.98 -17.01
N MET A 20 0.55 4.72 -18.07
CA MET A 20 -0.74 5.39 -18.23
C MET A 20 -1.32 5.10 -19.60
N TYR A 21 -2.56 4.61 -19.62
CA TYR A 21 -3.26 4.28 -20.86
C TYR A 21 -3.41 5.51 -21.76
N GLY A 22 -3.27 5.33 -23.07
CA GLY A 22 -3.44 6.39 -24.07
C GLY A 22 -2.35 7.46 -24.07
N GLN A 23 -1.30 7.28 -23.27
CA GLN A 23 -0.18 8.21 -23.15
C GLN A 23 1.11 7.42 -23.33
N ASN A 24 2.11 7.98 -24.02
CA ASN A 24 3.42 7.33 -24.17
C ASN A 24 4.26 7.49 -22.88
N VAL A 25 3.74 6.94 -21.79
CA VAL A 25 4.28 7.06 -20.44
C VAL A 25 4.48 5.66 -19.88
N GLN A 26 5.73 5.31 -19.64
CA GLN A 26 6.11 4.12 -18.90
C GLN A 26 7.37 4.40 -18.09
N LEU A 27 7.30 4.23 -16.78
CA LEU A 27 8.43 4.33 -15.86
C LEU A 27 8.61 3.01 -15.13
N SER A 28 9.87 2.65 -14.88
CA SER A 28 10.28 1.66 -13.88
C SER A 28 11.13 2.40 -12.85
N ILE A 29 10.81 2.20 -11.57
CA ILE A 29 11.26 3.05 -10.46
C ILE A 29 11.86 2.17 -9.38
N GLU A 30 13.19 2.07 -9.43
CA GLU A 30 13.99 1.30 -8.48
C GLU A 30 13.85 1.83 -7.04
N PRO A 31 13.94 0.95 -6.02
CA PRO A 31 13.97 1.32 -4.60
C PRO A 31 14.91 2.49 -4.30
N GLY A 32 14.40 3.50 -3.58
CA GLY A 32 15.12 4.72 -3.23
C GLY A 32 15.46 5.66 -4.40
N LYS A 33 14.93 5.44 -5.61
CA LYS A 33 15.20 6.29 -6.79
C LYS A 33 13.99 7.14 -7.17
N THR A 34 14.29 8.23 -7.88
CA THR A 34 13.29 9.09 -8.50
C THR A 34 13.34 8.92 -10.02
N ALA A 35 12.19 8.67 -10.63
CA ALA A 35 12.01 8.72 -12.07
C ALA A 35 11.11 9.91 -12.45
N SER A 36 11.23 10.40 -13.67
CA SER A 36 10.45 11.54 -14.13
C SER A 36 10.01 11.35 -15.57
N VAL A 37 8.79 11.77 -15.88
CA VAL A 37 8.24 11.76 -17.23
C VAL A 37 7.60 13.10 -17.54
N THR A 38 7.71 13.53 -18.80
CA THR A 38 6.98 14.68 -19.33
C THR A 38 6.18 14.21 -20.53
N PHE A 39 4.89 14.52 -20.54
CA PHE A 39 3.99 14.18 -21.64
C PHE A 39 2.99 15.32 -21.88
N HIS A 40 2.39 15.32 -23.06
CA HIS A 40 1.35 16.27 -23.43
C HIS A 40 -0.03 15.62 -23.25
N ALA A 41 -0.91 16.24 -22.47
CA ALA A 41 -2.27 15.78 -22.27
C ALA A 41 -3.20 16.61 -23.17
N ASP A 42 -3.25 16.25 -24.45
CA ASP A 42 -4.00 16.94 -25.51
C ASP A 42 -5.48 16.56 -25.58
N GLN A 43 -5.82 15.36 -25.10
CA GLN A 43 -7.20 14.87 -25.13
C GLN A 43 -7.85 14.96 -23.75
N GLU A 44 -9.03 15.59 -23.67
CA GLU A 44 -9.86 15.51 -22.48
C GLU A 44 -10.36 14.09 -22.22
N GLY A 45 -10.42 13.68 -20.95
CA GLY A 45 -10.86 12.35 -20.58
C GLY A 45 -10.31 11.86 -19.25
N VAL A 46 -10.57 10.59 -18.97
CA VAL A 46 -10.06 9.87 -17.80
C VAL A 46 -9.07 8.81 -18.28
N PHE A 47 -7.83 8.93 -17.81
CA PHE A 47 -6.73 8.06 -18.22
C PHE A 47 -6.29 7.21 -17.01
N PRO A 48 -6.59 5.91 -16.98
CA PRO A 48 -6.11 5.05 -15.91
C PRO A 48 -4.60 4.89 -16.00
N TYR A 49 -3.95 4.93 -14.84
CA TYR A 49 -2.56 4.55 -14.67
C TYR A 49 -2.46 3.40 -13.67
N TYR A 50 -1.43 2.57 -13.82
CA TYR A 50 -1.24 1.38 -13.01
C TYR A 50 0.24 1.05 -12.83
N CYS A 51 0.54 0.35 -11.73
CA CYS A 51 1.85 -0.23 -11.49
C CYS A 51 2.06 -1.40 -12.47
N THR A 52 3.11 -1.32 -13.29
CA THR A 52 3.44 -2.35 -14.30
C THR A 52 4.42 -3.41 -13.80
N GLU A 53 5.05 -3.17 -12.65
CA GLU A 53 6.06 -4.04 -12.05
C GLU A 53 5.46 -4.70 -10.81
N PHE A 54 5.56 -6.02 -10.69
CA PHE A 54 5.05 -6.72 -9.52
C PHE A 54 5.83 -6.27 -8.28
N CYS A 55 5.14 -5.60 -7.36
CA CYS A 55 5.77 -4.92 -6.23
C CYS A 55 5.40 -5.50 -4.86
N SER A 56 4.18 -6.05 -4.68
CA SER A 56 3.74 -6.77 -3.47
C SER A 56 2.33 -7.34 -3.63
N ALA A 57 1.78 -7.93 -2.55
CA ALA A 57 0.45 -8.50 -2.45
C ALA A 57 -0.68 -7.56 -2.92
N LEU A 58 -0.50 -6.24 -2.78
CA LEU A 58 -1.47 -5.23 -3.22
C LEU A 58 -1.14 -4.58 -4.57
N HIS A 59 -0.39 -5.29 -5.43
CA HIS A 59 0.02 -4.79 -6.74
C HIS A 59 -1.17 -4.42 -7.64
N LEU A 60 -2.27 -5.21 -7.61
CA LEU A 60 -3.44 -4.97 -8.45
C LEU A 60 -4.26 -3.74 -8.00
N GLU A 61 -4.11 -3.36 -6.74
CA GLU A 61 -4.74 -2.18 -6.14
C GLU A 61 -3.96 -0.89 -6.45
N MET A 62 -2.72 -0.99 -6.94
CA MET A 62 -1.87 0.15 -7.33
C MET A 62 -2.27 0.72 -8.69
N GLN A 63 -3.48 1.26 -8.75
CA GLN A 63 -4.04 1.92 -9.89
C GLN A 63 -4.62 3.28 -9.50
N GLY A 64 -4.75 4.16 -10.48
CA GLY A 64 -5.43 5.43 -10.30
C GLY A 64 -5.85 6.04 -11.61
N TYR A 65 -6.40 7.24 -11.56
CA TYR A 65 -6.96 7.93 -12.71
C TYR A 65 -6.40 9.33 -12.82
N LEU A 66 -5.92 9.70 -14.00
CA LEU A 66 -5.64 11.08 -14.37
C LEU A 66 -6.84 11.65 -15.11
N LEU A 67 -7.46 12.68 -14.55
CA LEU A 67 -8.53 13.44 -15.21
C LEU A 67 -7.94 14.63 -15.98
N VAL A 68 -8.09 14.63 -17.30
CA VAL A 68 -7.81 15.78 -18.16
C VAL A 68 -9.13 16.49 -18.43
N GLN A 69 -9.29 17.66 -17.81
CA GLN A 69 -10.52 18.44 -17.94
C GLN A 69 -10.53 19.23 -19.26
N PRO A 70 -11.68 19.31 -19.96
CA PRO A 70 -11.80 20.16 -21.13
C PRO A 70 -11.67 21.64 -20.75
N LYS A 71 -11.27 22.47 -21.72
CA LYS A 71 -11.12 23.91 -21.50
C LYS A 71 -12.45 24.53 -21.07
N GLY A 72 -12.45 25.24 -19.94
CA GLY A 72 -13.66 25.85 -19.38
C GLY A 72 -14.56 24.89 -18.61
N TYR A 73 -14.09 23.68 -18.30
CA TYR A 73 -14.80 22.75 -17.40
C TYR A 73 -15.10 23.43 -16.06
N GLN A 74 -16.38 23.52 -15.74
CA GLN A 74 -16.87 23.93 -14.43
C GLN A 74 -17.35 22.68 -13.72
N ALA A 75 -16.62 22.26 -12.69
CA ALA A 75 -17.04 21.14 -11.87
C ALA A 75 -18.41 21.45 -11.27
N LYS A 76 -19.43 20.68 -11.64
CA LYS A 76 -20.71 20.73 -10.93
C LYS A 76 -20.51 19.99 -9.62
N ALA A 77 -20.77 20.66 -8.51
CA ALA A 77 -20.90 19.98 -7.24
C ALA A 77 -22.04 18.95 -7.35
N SER A 78 -21.69 17.68 -7.49
CA SER A 78 -22.60 16.57 -7.29
C SER A 78 -22.34 16.02 -5.90
N ALA A 79 -23.39 15.73 -5.13
CA ALA A 79 -23.24 14.87 -3.98
C ALA A 79 -22.68 13.54 -4.48
N MET A 80 -21.52 13.13 -3.96
CA MET A 80 -21.07 11.75 -4.18
C MET A 80 -22.11 10.85 -3.55
N GLN A 81 -22.76 10.03 -4.37
CA GLN A 81 -23.65 9.01 -3.87
C GLN A 81 -22.79 7.78 -3.59
N GLU A 82 -22.65 7.42 -2.32
CA GLU A 82 -21.92 6.23 -1.91
C GLU A 82 -22.60 5.01 -2.55
N GLY A 83 -21.86 4.25 -3.35
CA GLY A 83 -22.41 3.10 -4.07
C GLY A 83 -22.72 1.90 -3.17
N VAL A 84 -22.11 1.86 -1.98
CA VAL A 84 -22.31 0.83 -0.96
C VAL A 84 -22.52 1.52 0.39
N ALA A 85 -23.56 1.12 1.11
CA ALA A 85 -23.81 1.55 2.48
C ALA A 85 -23.22 0.54 3.47
N TYR A 86 -22.15 0.91 4.18
CA TYR A 86 -21.58 0.04 5.21
C TYR A 86 -22.34 0.16 6.53
N THR A 87 -22.53 -0.98 7.18
CA THR A 87 -23.14 -1.09 8.51
C THR A 87 -22.08 -1.31 9.58
N GLN A 88 -22.48 -1.20 10.85
CA GLN A 88 -21.63 -1.62 11.96
C GLN A 88 -21.20 -3.09 11.85
N VAL A 89 -22.06 -3.98 11.34
CA VAL A 89 -21.72 -5.40 11.16
C VAL A 89 -20.60 -5.59 10.15
N ASP A 90 -20.62 -4.82 9.06
CA ASP A 90 -19.56 -4.85 8.05
C ASP A 90 -18.24 -4.33 8.63
N TYR A 91 -18.31 -3.23 9.40
CA TYR A 91 -17.16 -2.68 10.10
C TYR A 91 -16.56 -3.66 11.11
N ASP A 92 -17.38 -4.26 11.98
CA ASP A 92 -16.92 -5.21 13.00
C ASP A 92 -16.28 -6.44 12.37
N LYS A 93 -16.81 -6.91 11.23
CA LYS A 93 -16.21 -7.99 10.44
C LYS A 93 -14.83 -7.59 9.91
N GLN A 94 -14.69 -6.37 9.37
CA GLN A 94 -13.38 -5.88 8.90
C GLN A 94 -12.39 -5.75 10.06
N VAL A 95 -12.77 -5.16 11.19
CA VAL A 95 -11.91 -5.05 12.39
C VAL A 95 -11.45 -6.43 12.85
N LYS A 96 -12.34 -7.44 12.83
CA LYS A 96 -11.95 -8.81 13.13
C LYS A 96 -10.86 -9.31 12.17
N THR A 97 -11.00 -9.10 10.87
CA THR A 97 -9.98 -9.45 9.88
C THR A 97 -8.65 -8.75 10.18
N ASN A 98 -8.66 -7.48 10.57
CA ASN A 98 -7.45 -6.71 10.89
C ASN A 98 -6.75 -7.27 12.14
N VAL A 99 -7.51 -7.65 13.17
CA VAL A 99 -6.99 -8.27 14.39
C VAL A 99 -6.39 -9.64 14.09
N ASP A 100 -7.09 -10.47 13.31
CA ASP A 100 -6.59 -11.79 12.91
C ASP A 100 -5.31 -11.66 12.05
N THR A 101 -5.25 -10.67 11.16
CA THR A 101 -4.06 -10.35 10.35
C THR A 101 -2.90 -9.91 11.23
N GLN A 102 -3.15 -9.11 12.28
CA GLN A 102 -2.10 -8.71 13.23
C GLN A 102 -1.49 -9.91 13.95
N ALA A 103 -2.30 -10.89 14.34
CA ALA A 103 -1.78 -12.09 15.01
C ALA A 103 -0.81 -12.88 14.11
N VAL A 104 -1.07 -12.92 12.79
CA VAL A 104 -0.14 -13.52 11.82
C VAL A 104 1.16 -12.72 11.73
N ILE A 105 1.06 -11.39 11.66
CA ILE A 105 2.23 -10.48 11.65
C ILE A 105 3.08 -10.71 12.89
N ASP A 106 2.46 -10.73 14.07
CA ASP A 106 3.16 -10.91 15.35
C ASP A 106 3.90 -12.26 15.41
N SER A 107 3.30 -13.32 14.86
CA SER A 107 3.95 -14.63 14.75
C SER A 107 5.20 -14.58 13.86
N VAL A 108 5.11 -13.90 12.71
CA VAL A 108 6.22 -13.73 11.77
C VAL A 108 7.34 -12.85 12.36
N VAL A 109 6.97 -11.74 13.01
CA VAL A 109 7.92 -10.87 13.72
C VAL A 109 8.63 -11.64 14.84
N GLY A 110 7.90 -12.47 15.59
CA GLY A 110 8.47 -13.36 16.60
C GLY A 110 9.52 -14.31 16.01
N PHE A 111 9.25 -14.89 14.84
CA PHE A 111 10.23 -15.71 14.14
C PHE A 111 11.48 -14.91 13.75
N ILE A 112 11.31 -13.79 13.03
CA ILE A 112 12.41 -12.97 12.53
C ILE A 112 13.31 -12.50 13.68
N THR A 113 12.72 -11.96 14.75
CA THR A 113 13.46 -11.40 15.89
C THR A 113 14.13 -12.44 16.78
N SER A 114 13.76 -13.72 16.65
CA SER A 114 14.46 -14.84 17.29
C SER A 114 15.69 -15.32 16.52
N HIS A 115 15.92 -14.82 15.30
CA HIS A 115 17.08 -15.15 14.47
C HIS A 115 18.03 -13.95 14.32
N ASN A 116 19.27 -14.22 13.89
CA ASN A 116 20.29 -13.21 13.56
C ASN A 116 19.97 -12.42 12.27
N TYR A 117 18.73 -11.93 12.11
CA TYR A 117 18.28 -11.32 10.86
C TYR A 117 19.08 -10.08 10.46
N GLN A 118 19.67 -9.39 11.43
CA GLN A 118 20.50 -8.20 11.21
C GLN A 118 21.78 -8.49 10.42
N ASP A 119 22.23 -9.75 10.38
CA ASP A 119 23.38 -10.19 9.57
C ASP A 119 23.04 -10.24 8.06
N PHE A 120 21.77 -10.08 7.70
CA PHE A 120 21.27 -10.20 6.33
C PHE A 120 20.70 -8.85 5.84
N PRO A 121 21.47 -8.04 5.10
CA PRO A 121 21.04 -6.70 4.66
C PRO A 121 19.70 -6.68 3.92
N THR A 122 19.42 -7.69 3.08
CA THR A 122 18.13 -7.84 2.40
C THR A 122 16.97 -7.95 3.39
N VAL A 123 17.16 -8.72 4.47
CA VAL A 123 16.13 -8.89 5.50
C VAL A 123 15.96 -7.63 6.33
N VAL A 124 17.05 -6.89 6.59
CA VAL A 124 16.97 -5.59 7.27
C VAL A 124 16.08 -4.64 6.47
N GLY A 125 16.28 -4.50 5.15
CA GLY A 125 15.42 -3.66 4.30
C GLY A 125 13.95 -4.07 4.35
N LEU A 126 13.65 -5.37 4.25
CA LEU A 126 12.27 -5.88 4.35
C LEU A 126 11.61 -5.59 5.71
N VAL A 127 12.36 -5.76 6.81
CA VAL A 127 11.86 -5.50 8.17
C VAL A 127 11.61 -4.01 8.39
N GLU A 128 12.51 -3.20 7.86
CA GLU A 128 12.42 -1.75 7.91
C GLU A 128 11.19 -1.23 7.15
N ASP A 129 10.96 -1.68 5.91
CA ASP A 129 9.74 -1.35 5.15
C ASP A 129 8.49 -1.86 5.87
N ALA A 130 8.50 -3.07 6.42
CA ALA A 130 7.36 -3.61 7.16
C ALA A 130 7.05 -2.78 8.41
N THR A 131 8.07 -2.25 9.08
CA THR A 131 7.91 -1.41 10.27
C THR A 131 7.25 -0.08 9.94
N ASP A 132 7.62 0.55 8.82
CA ASP A 132 6.99 1.80 8.38
C ASP A 132 5.52 1.58 8.00
N GLN A 133 5.22 0.48 7.32
CA GLN A 133 3.85 0.08 7.00
C GLN A 133 3.00 -0.13 8.27
N LEU A 134 3.56 -0.77 9.30
CA LEU A 134 2.89 -0.89 10.61
C LEU A 134 2.72 0.46 11.32
N GLY A 135 3.61 1.42 11.09
CA GLY A 135 3.44 2.82 11.49
C GLY A 135 2.19 3.44 10.85
N PHE A 136 2.05 3.33 9.52
CA PHE A 136 0.88 3.84 8.80
C PHE A 136 -0.43 3.10 9.17
N ALA A 137 -0.32 1.80 9.44
CA ALA A 137 -1.43 0.97 9.93
C ALA A 137 -2.01 1.52 11.24
N LYS A 138 -1.16 1.98 12.15
CA LYS A 138 -1.58 2.60 13.41
C LYS A 138 -2.38 3.88 13.17
N ASP A 139 -1.90 4.78 12.34
CA ASP A 139 -2.59 6.04 12.02
C ASP A 139 -3.95 5.79 11.34
N ALA A 140 -4.01 4.80 10.43
CA ALA A 140 -5.26 4.40 9.79
C ALA A 140 -6.26 3.80 10.80
N LYS A 141 -5.77 2.97 11.73
CA LYS A 141 -6.59 2.42 12.82
C LYS A 141 -7.19 3.52 13.69
N GLU A 142 -6.41 4.52 14.09
CA GLU A 142 -6.90 5.62 14.93
C GLU A 142 -8.01 6.42 14.21
N LYS A 143 -7.86 6.67 12.90
CA LYS A 143 -8.90 7.33 12.09
C LYS A 143 -10.17 6.47 11.97
N SER A 144 -10.00 5.15 11.80
CA SER A 144 -11.08 4.17 11.78
C SER A 144 -11.89 4.20 13.07
N GLU A 145 -11.21 4.10 14.22
CA GLU A 145 -11.86 4.12 15.54
C GLU A 145 -12.55 5.46 15.82
N ALA A 146 -11.94 6.58 15.41
CA ALA A 146 -12.53 7.91 15.56
C ALA A 146 -13.81 8.11 14.73
N ALA A 147 -13.89 7.52 13.54
CA ALA A 147 -15.10 7.52 12.72
C ALA A 147 -16.18 6.60 13.29
N ALA A 148 -15.80 5.40 13.74
CA ALA A 148 -16.70 4.45 14.39
C ALA A 148 -17.33 5.02 15.67
N ALA A 149 -16.56 5.78 16.47
CA ALA A 149 -17.06 6.46 17.67
C ALA A 149 -18.17 7.49 17.36
N LYS A 150 -18.22 8.00 16.12
CA LYS A 150 -19.27 8.91 15.63
C LYS A 150 -20.38 8.20 14.88
N GLN A 151 -20.35 6.86 14.82
CA GLN A 151 -21.23 6.03 14.00
C GLN A 151 -21.17 6.37 12.50
N ASP A 152 -20.05 6.95 12.06
CA ASP A 152 -19.76 7.20 10.65
C ASP A 152 -19.17 5.93 10.03
N TRP A 153 -20.04 4.97 9.75
CA TRP A 153 -19.63 3.63 9.32
C TRP A 153 -18.93 3.63 7.96
N GLN A 154 -19.21 4.61 7.12
CA GLN A 154 -18.59 4.73 5.80
C GLN A 154 -17.11 5.08 5.93
N ASN A 155 -16.80 6.13 6.70
CA ASN A 155 -15.41 6.47 6.96
C ASN A 155 -14.73 5.45 7.87
N ALA A 156 -15.43 4.87 8.84
CA ALA A 156 -14.88 3.82 9.69
C ALA A 156 -14.43 2.62 8.86
N MET A 157 -15.28 2.15 7.94
CA MET A 157 -14.95 1.04 7.04
C MET A 157 -13.80 1.40 6.10
N LEU A 158 -13.85 2.59 5.47
CA LEU A 158 -12.77 3.07 4.60
C LEU A 158 -11.40 3.02 5.29
N TRP A 159 -11.31 3.56 6.50
CA TRP A 159 -10.06 3.56 7.26
C TRP A 159 -9.69 2.18 7.82
N ALA A 160 -10.67 1.34 8.18
CA ALA A 160 -10.40 -0.05 8.56
C ALA A 160 -9.80 -0.86 7.40
N ASN A 161 -10.27 -0.64 6.17
CA ASN A 161 -9.68 -1.26 4.99
C ASN A 161 -8.27 -0.72 4.70
N GLN A 162 -8.05 0.58 4.85
CA GLN A 162 -6.70 1.16 4.71
C GLN A 162 -5.74 0.60 5.76
N TRP A 163 -6.20 0.44 7.01
CA TRP A 163 -5.44 -0.24 8.07
C TRP A 163 -5.07 -1.66 7.65
N TRP A 164 -6.03 -2.44 7.14
CA TRP A 164 -5.80 -3.80 6.66
C TRP A 164 -4.78 -3.86 5.52
N GLN A 165 -4.85 -2.94 4.56
CA GLN A 165 -3.92 -2.91 3.42
C GLN A 165 -2.47 -2.75 3.88
N TYR A 166 -2.21 -1.86 4.84
CA TYR A 166 -0.88 -1.70 5.43
C TYR A 166 -0.43 -2.96 6.18
N GLN A 167 -1.34 -3.65 6.86
CA GLN A 167 -1.05 -4.94 7.49
C GLN A 167 -0.71 -6.03 6.46
N VAL A 168 -1.43 -6.12 5.35
CA VAL A 168 -1.17 -7.10 4.28
C VAL A 168 0.22 -6.88 3.68
N LYS A 169 0.59 -5.64 3.40
CA LYS A 169 1.93 -5.29 2.92
C LYS A 169 3.01 -5.66 3.94
N ALA A 170 2.81 -5.33 5.23
CA ALA A 170 3.74 -5.72 6.29
C ALA A 170 3.86 -7.24 6.46
N ALA A 171 2.75 -7.98 6.34
CA ALA A 171 2.73 -9.44 6.41
C ALA A 171 3.48 -10.09 5.23
N ASP A 172 3.29 -9.59 4.01
CA ASP A 172 4.02 -10.05 2.83
C ASP A 172 5.54 -9.84 2.98
N LEU A 173 5.96 -8.63 3.35
CA LEU A 173 7.35 -8.30 3.65
C LEU A 173 7.95 -9.22 4.74
N GLY A 174 7.20 -9.42 5.83
CA GLY A 174 7.60 -10.32 6.92
C GLY A 174 7.74 -11.78 6.46
N LEU A 175 6.82 -12.27 5.63
CA LEU A 175 6.88 -13.63 5.11
C LEU A 175 8.08 -13.82 4.17
N ARG A 176 8.38 -12.85 3.31
CA ARG A 176 9.59 -12.84 2.48
C ARG A 176 10.85 -12.86 3.33
N ALA A 177 10.90 -12.02 4.36
CA ALA A 177 12.00 -11.99 5.33
C ALA A 177 12.19 -13.35 6.01
N LYS A 178 11.11 -13.96 6.49
CA LYS A 178 11.12 -15.30 7.09
C LYS A 178 11.66 -16.36 6.12
N THR A 179 11.13 -16.41 4.90
CA THR A 179 11.58 -17.35 3.86
C THR A 179 13.06 -17.15 3.52
N PHE A 180 13.52 -15.90 3.41
CA PHE A 180 14.93 -15.61 3.17
C PHE A 180 15.82 -16.16 4.28
N LEU A 181 15.45 -15.94 5.55
CA LEU A 181 16.21 -16.45 6.70
C LEU A 181 16.26 -17.99 6.72
N GLU A 182 15.14 -18.65 6.41
CA GLU A 182 15.05 -20.12 6.32
C GLU A 182 15.97 -20.68 5.22
N GLN A 183 16.12 -19.95 4.10
CA GLN A 183 16.92 -20.39 2.95
C GLN A 183 18.42 -20.04 3.07
N ASN A 184 18.79 -19.05 3.89
CA ASN A 184 20.15 -18.51 3.93
C ASN A 184 20.90 -18.81 5.24
N GLY A 185 20.49 -19.86 5.96
CA GLY A 185 21.24 -20.36 7.12
C GLY A 185 21.22 -19.44 8.33
N ALA A 186 20.14 -18.68 8.53
CA ALA A 186 19.96 -17.88 9.73
C ALA A 186 19.96 -18.76 10.99
N LYS A 187 20.61 -18.27 12.04
CA LYS A 187 20.76 -18.94 13.32
C LYS A 187 19.79 -18.36 14.33
N LYS A 188 19.14 -19.23 15.08
CA LYS A 188 18.36 -18.84 16.24
C LYS A 188 19.28 -18.28 17.33
N ILE A 189 18.97 -17.08 17.82
CA ILE A 189 19.75 -16.33 18.82
C ILE A 189 19.01 -16.10 20.14
N LYS A 190 17.72 -16.45 20.20
CA LYS A 190 16.88 -16.41 21.40
C LYS A 190 16.00 -17.65 21.48
#